data_AF-A0A7C6PGE5-F1
#
_entry.id   AF-A0A7C6PGE5-F1
#
_cell.length_a   1.000
_cell.length_b   1.000
_cell.length_c   1.000
_cell.angle_alpha   90.00
_cell.angle_beta   90.00
_cell.angle_gamma   90.00
#
_symmetry.space_group_name_H-M   'P 1'
#
loop_
_entity.id
_entity.type
_entity.pdbx_description
1 polymer ?
#
loop_
_entity_poly.entity_id
_entity_poly.type
_entity_poly.pdbx_seq_one_letter_code
_entity_poly.pdbx_strand_id
1 'polypeptide(L)'
;MPTTSLKLPADLKQRAIAAAEQQGISPHAFMVSAIEHAASTAELRQRFINDALAARDQMLQTGEGYDADDVRAYIQARIAGQNPQRPVLKKWRA
;
A
#
# COMPACT_ATOMS: atom_id res chain seq x y z
N MET A 1 26.66 3.00 -13.78
CA MET A 1 25.51 2.11 -13.50
C MET A 1 25.33 1.20 -14.70
N PRO A 2 25.33 -0.14 -14.54
CA PRO A 2 25.07 -1.05 -15.66
C PRO A 2 23.65 -0.88 -16.17
N THR A 3 23.47 -0.85 -17.49
CA THR A 3 22.15 -0.79 -18.12
C THR A 3 21.52 -2.19 -18.11
N THR A 4 20.28 -2.29 -17.65
CA THR A 4 19.50 -3.54 -17.72
C THR A 4 18.63 -3.48 -18.97
N SER A 5 18.81 -4.42 -19.89
CA SER A 5 17.98 -4.52 -21.10
C SER A 5 16.71 -5.30 -20.81
N LEU A 6 15.55 -4.65 -20.95
CA LEU A 6 14.23 -5.28 -20.76
C LEU A 6 13.63 -5.65 -22.11
N LYS A 7 13.36 -6.94 -22.35
CA LYS A 7 12.64 -7.39 -23.54
C LYS A 7 11.14 -7.31 -23.30
N LEU A 8 10.47 -6.44 -24.05
CA LEU A 8 9.01 -6.27 -23.98
C LEU A 8 8.33 -7.01 -25.14
N PRO A 9 7.20 -7.69 -24.89
CA PRO A 9 6.28 -8.11 -25.95
C PRO A 9 5.88 -6.90 -26.81
N ALA A 10 5.68 -7.12 -28.12
CA ALA A 10 5.39 -6.04 -29.07
C ALA A 10 4.12 -5.25 -28.70
N ASP A 11 3.06 -5.95 -28.30
CA ASP A 11 1.80 -5.34 -27.82
C ASP A 11 2.02 -4.40 -26.62
N LEU A 12 2.74 -4.89 -25.60
CA LEU A 12 3.02 -4.09 -24.41
C LEU A 12 3.86 -2.85 -24.74
N LYS A 13 4.83 -2.98 -25.64
CA LYS A 13 5.63 -1.84 -26.10
C LYS A 13 4.76 -0.78 -26.78
N GLN A 14 3.84 -1.17 -27.66
CA GLN A 14 2.94 -0.23 -28.35
C GLN A 14 2.02 0.49 -27.36
N ARG A 15 1.45 -0.24 -26.39
CA ARG A 15 0.61 0.34 -25.34
C ARG A 15 1.38 1.33 -24.46
N ALA A 16 2.62 1.02 -24.11
CA ALA A 16 3.48 1.92 -23.33
C ALA A 16 3.83 3.20 -24.10
N ILE A 17 4.10 3.10 -25.40
CA ILE A 17 4.35 4.27 -26.26
C ILE A 17 3.11 5.17 -26.31
N ALA A 18 1.94 4.60 -26.62
CA ALA A 18 0.70 5.36 -26.68
C ALA A 18 0.37 6.04 -25.34
N ALA A 19 0.54 5.33 -24.22
CA ALA A 19 0.33 5.89 -22.89
C ALA A 19 1.30 7.04 -22.57
N ALA A 20 2.57 6.92 -22.97
CA ALA A 20 3.57 7.96 -22.80
C ALA A 20 3.24 9.22 -23.63
N GLU A 21 2.79 9.05 -24.88
CA GLU A 21 2.35 10.14 -25.75
C GLU A 21 1.17 10.92 -25.15
N GLN A 22 0.16 10.22 -24.61
CA GLN A 22 -0.98 10.87 -23.95
C GLN A 22 -0.56 11.67 -22.69
N GLN A 23 0.54 11.29 -22.06
CA GLN A 23 1.10 11.98 -20.90
C GLN A 23 2.16 13.04 -21.26
N GLY A 24 2.52 13.17 -22.54
CA GLY A 24 3.55 14.11 -22.99
C GLY A 24 4.97 13.76 -22.51
N ILE A 25 5.25 12.49 -22.21
CA ILE A 25 6.57 12.02 -21.75
C ILE A 25 7.18 11.00 -22.71
N SER A 26 8.49 10.74 -22.58
CA SER A 26 9.13 9.71 -23.42
C SER A 26 8.69 8.30 -23.01
N PRO A 27 8.64 7.32 -23.94
CA PRO A 27 8.37 5.94 -23.60
C PRO A 27 9.33 5.37 -22.55
N HIS A 28 10.60 5.78 -22.59
CA HIS A 28 11.58 5.39 -21.57
C HIS A 28 11.16 5.88 -20.18
N ALA A 29 10.85 7.17 -20.04
CA ALA A 29 10.45 7.75 -18.76
C ALA A 29 9.17 7.09 -18.22
N PHE A 30 8.20 6.80 -19.09
CA PHE A 30 6.99 6.06 -18.72
C PHE A 30 7.30 4.64 -18.22
N MET A 31 8.20 3.91 -18.88
CA MET A 31 8.55 2.55 -18.45
C MET A 31 9.31 2.54 -17.12
N VAL A 32 10.21 3.50 -16.91
CA VAL A 32 10.94 3.64 -15.64
C VAL A 32 9.97 3.96 -14.49
N SER A 33 9.06 4.93 -14.69
CA SER A 33 8.08 5.29 -13.67
C SER A 33 7.11 4.15 -13.36
N ALA A 34 6.74 3.34 -14.36
CA ALA A 34 5.94 2.14 -14.15
C ALA A 34 6.65 1.10 -13.25
N ILE A 35 7.96 0.90 -13.44
CA ILE A 35 8.76 -0.01 -12.60
C ILE A 35 8.90 0.56 -11.18
N GLU A 36 9.18 1.86 -11.05
CA GLU A 36 9.28 2.53 -9.75
C GLU A 36 7.98 2.44 -8.95
N HIS A 37 6.83 2.64 -9.61
CA HIS A 37 5.53 2.50 -9.01
C HIS A 37 5.24 1.05 -8.58
N ALA A 38 5.60 0.08 -9.42
CA ALA A 38 5.43 -1.34 -9.10
C ALA A 38 6.31 -1.76 -7.91
N ALA A 39 7.58 -1.34 -7.87
CA ALA A 39 8.50 -1.59 -6.77
C ALA A 39 7.97 -0.97 -5.47
N SER A 40 7.60 0.32 -5.50
CA SER A 40 7.03 1.03 -4.35
C SER A 40 5.78 0.34 -3.81
N THR A 41 4.88 -0.10 -4.70
CA THR A 41 3.65 -0.81 -4.33
C THR A 41 3.96 -2.17 -3.69
N ALA A 42 4.93 -2.91 -4.23
CA ALA A 42 5.35 -4.19 -3.68
C ALA A 42 5.93 -4.03 -2.26
N GLU A 43 6.78 -3.03 -2.07
CA GLU A 43 7.34 -2.71 -0.75
C GLU A 43 6.28 -2.28 0.26
N LEU A 44 5.34 -1.41 -0.13
CA LEU A 44 4.23 -0.99 0.72
C LEU A 44 3.37 -2.18 1.13
N ARG A 45 3.05 -3.08 0.19
CA ARG A 45 2.32 -4.31 0.47
C ARG A 45 3.06 -5.20 1.47
N GLN A 46 4.37 -5.38 1.28
CA GLN A 46 5.15 -6.23 2.17
C GLN A 46 5.25 -5.63 3.58
N ARG A 47 5.45 -4.31 3.70
CA ARG A 47 5.41 -3.59 4.98
C ARG A 47 4.06 -3.78 5.68
N PHE A 48 2.95 -3.56 4.96
CA PHE A 48 1.61 -3.73 5.51
C PHE A 48 1.36 -5.14 6.05
N ILE A 49 1.79 -6.18 5.32
CA ILE A 49 1.66 -7.58 5.78
C ILE A 49 2.49 -7.82 7.03
N ASN A 50 3.75 -7.37 7.05
CA ASN A 50 4.63 -7.53 8.21
C ASN A 50 4.06 -6.83 9.44
N ASP A 51 3.57 -5.61 9.30
CA ASP A 51 2.95 -4.84 10.38
C ASP A 51 1.69 -5.54 10.92
N ALA A 52 0.86 -6.10 10.02
CA ALA A 52 -0.33 -6.84 10.42
C ALA A 52 0.00 -8.14 11.16
N LEU A 53 1.02 -8.88 10.73
CA LEU A 53 1.50 -10.08 11.41
C LEU A 53 2.05 -9.74 12.80
N ALA A 54 2.88 -8.70 12.91
CA ALA A 54 3.41 -8.24 14.19
C ALA A 54 2.30 -7.79 15.16
N ALA A 55 1.31 -7.03 14.67
CA ALA A 55 0.16 -6.61 15.48
C ALA A 55 -0.68 -7.81 15.94
N ARG A 56 -0.85 -8.83 15.08
CA ARG A 56 -1.55 -10.06 15.44
C ARG A 56 -0.80 -10.85 16.52
N ASP A 57 0.51 -10.98 16.39
CA ASP A 57 1.32 -11.69 17.37
C ASP A 57 1.30 -10.99 18.73
N GLN A 58 1.38 -9.65 18.73
CA GLN A 58 1.18 -8.86 19.95
C GLN A 58 -0.20 -9.07 20.57
N MET A 59 -1.27 -8.99 19.76
CA MET A 59 -2.65 -9.21 20.22
C MET A 59 -2.86 -10.60 20.84
N LEU A 60 -2.20 -11.63 20.29
CA LEU A 60 -2.24 -12.99 20.82
C LEU A 60 -1.44 -13.14 22.12
N GLN A 61 -0.31 -12.44 22.25
CA GLN A 61 0.53 -12.47 23.45
C GLN A 61 -0.11 -11.72 24.62
N THR A 62 -0.71 -10.55 24.38
CA THR A 62 -1.30 -9.72 25.44
C THR A 62 -2.74 -10.12 25.80
N GLY A 63 -3.44 -10.79 24.87
CA GLY A 63 -4.89 -11.01 24.98
C GLY A 63 -5.72 -9.73 24.82
N GLU A 64 -5.10 -8.67 24.28
CA GLU A 64 -5.70 -7.35 24.13
C GLU A 64 -5.73 -6.94 22.66
N GLY A 65 -6.84 -6.36 22.22
CA GLY A 65 -7.04 -5.91 20.85
C GLY A 65 -7.98 -4.70 20.81
N TYR A 66 -8.06 -4.06 19.65
CA TYR A 66 -9.05 -3.01 19.44
C TYR A 66 -10.41 -3.62 19.10
N ASP A 67 -11.46 -3.08 19.71
CA ASP A 67 -12.83 -3.43 19.33
C ASP A 67 -13.12 -2.93 17.91
N ALA A 68 -13.74 -3.79 17.09
CA ALA A 68 -13.99 -3.49 15.70
C ALA A 68 -14.97 -2.31 15.50
N ASP A 69 -15.95 -2.15 16.39
CA ASP A 69 -16.93 -1.08 16.32
C ASP A 69 -16.31 0.25 16.76
N ASP A 70 -15.46 0.24 17.79
CA ASP A 70 -14.69 1.44 18.19
C ASP A 70 -13.77 1.92 17.07
N VAL A 71 -13.06 1.01 16.41
CA VAL A 71 -12.18 1.34 15.27
C VAL A 71 -13.00 1.91 14.11
N ARG A 72 -14.14 1.30 13.79
CA ARG A 72 -15.03 1.78 12.73
C ARG A 72 -15.55 3.17 13.02
N ALA A 73 -16.04 3.41 14.23
CA ALA A 73 -16.53 4.72 14.66
C ALA A 73 -15.41 5.78 14.60
N TYR A 74 -14.21 5.45 15.08
CA TYR A 74 -13.05 6.34 15.00
C TYR A 74 -12.69 6.71 13.55
N ILE A 75 -12.63 5.73 12.65
CA ILE A 75 -12.31 5.97 11.23
C ILE A 75 -13.38 6.84 10.57
N GLN A 76 -14.67 6.56 10.80
CA GLN A 76 -15.77 7.35 10.25
C GLN A 76 -15.74 8.81 10.73
N ALA A 77 -15.52 9.04 12.03
CA ALA A 77 -15.39 10.39 12.57
C ALA A 77 -14.17 11.14 11.99
N ARG A 78 -13.05 10.45 11.78
CA ARG A 78 -11.86 11.03 11.12
C ARG A 78 -12.14 11.40 9.65
N ILE A 79 -12.86 10.56 8.91
CA ILE A 79 -13.27 10.86 7.53
C ILE A 79 -14.20 12.07 7.48
N ALA A 80 -15.06 12.24 8.49
CA ALA A 80 -15.93 13.40 8.64
C ALA A 80 -15.20 14.69 9.08
N GLY A 81 -13.86 14.68 9.17
CA GLY A 81 -13.05 15.84 9.57
C GLY A 81 -13.06 16.14 11.07
N GLN A 82 -13.61 15.24 11.89
CA GLN A 82 -13.62 15.37 13.35
C GLN A 82 -12.28 14.92 13.94
N ASN A 83 -12.05 15.26 15.21
CA ASN A 83 -10.88 14.82 15.98
C ASN A 83 -11.29 13.90 17.15
N PRO A 84 -11.81 12.69 16.87
CA PRO A 84 -12.19 11.72 17.91
C PRO A 84 -10.96 11.23 18.68
N GLN A 85 -11.17 10.85 19.94
CA GLN A 85 -10.15 10.14 20.71
C GLN A 85 -9.84 8.79 20.05
N ARG A 86 -8.57 8.38 20.09
CA ARG A 86 -8.16 7.07 19.57
C ARG A 86 -8.79 5.94 20.42
N PRO A 87 -9.25 4.84 19.78
CA PRO A 87 -9.69 3.65 20.48
C PRO A 87 -8.60 3.15 21.44
N VAL A 88 -9.02 2.55 22.54
CA VAL A 88 -8.12 1.92 23.52
C VAL A 88 -8.12 0.41 23.33
N LEU A 89 -7.03 -0.24 23.71
CA LEU A 89 -6.95 -1.70 23.74
C LEU A 89 -7.91 -2.25 24.80
N LYS A 90 -8.62 -3.32 24.46
CA LYS A 90 -9.53 -4.05 25.34
C LYS A 90 -9.11 -5.51 25.41
N LYS A 91 -9.26 -6.11 26.59
CA LYS A 91 -9.10 -7.56 26.77
C LYS A 91 -10.17 -8.28 25.96
N TRP A 92 -9.77 -9.16 25.06
CA TRP A 92 -10.68 -10.06 24.33
C TRP A 92 -10.47 -11.53 24.73
N ARG A 93 -9.34 -11.82 25.40
CA ARG A 93 -8.98 -13.13 25.91
C ARG A 93 -8.39 -13.01 27.32
N ALA A 94 -8.67 -14.00 28.17
CA ALA A 94 -8.12 -14.13 29.52
C ALA A 94 -6.69 -14.70 29.48
#